data_AF-A0A7C3BJN5-F1
#
_entry.id   AF-A0A7C3BJN5-F1
#
_cell.length_a   1.000
_cell.length_b   1.000
_cell.length_c   1.000
_cell.angle_alpha   90.00
_cell.angle_beta   90.00
_cell.angle_gamma   90.00
#
_symmetry.space_group_name_H-M   'P 1'
#
loop_
_entity.id
_entity.type
_entity.pdbx_description
1 polymer ?
#
loop_
_entity_poly.entity_id
_entity_poly.type
_entity_poly.pdbx_seq_one_letter_code
_entity_poly.pdbx_strand_id
1 'polypeptide(L)'
;MYNKFFNDNHYNTREDTLQAAVEYRNELEVELGKPRSERPVILQHARNNTGVVGVNRIWRKSKTISPSGAPYYYELYEVVWNPQPGKLSKKVFSIDKLGEEEAFRQAVAFRKEMERKYYHEHSDE
;
A
#
# COMPACT_ATOMS: atom_id res chain seq x y z
N MET A 1 9.92 -6.12 2.36
CA MET A 1 10.59 -5.22 1.39
C MET A 1 11.48 -6.12 0.54
N TYR A 2 11.31 -6.15 -0.78
CA TYR A 2 12.15 -6.95 -1.66
C TYR A 2 13.25 -6.04 -2.19
N ASN A 3 14.50 -6.31 -1.83
CA ASN A 3 15.66 -5.60 -2.35
C ASN A 3 16.74 -6.63 -2.73
N LYS A 4 17.30 -6.48 -3.92
CA LYS A 4 18.46 -7.25 -4.38
C LYS A 4 19.51 -6.26 -4.87
N PHE A 5 20.74 -6.46 -4.45
CA PHE A 5 21.86 -5.65 -4.88
C PHE A 5 22.53 -6.30 -6.11
N PHE A 6 22.82 -5.49 -7.13
CA PHE A 6 23.52 -5.90 -8.34
C PHE A 6 24.86 -5.18 -8.36
N ASN A 7 25.95 -5.93 -8.54
CA ASN A 7 27.32 -5.41 -8.46
C ASN A 7 27.95 -5.36 -9.86
N ASP A 8 28.44 -4.19 -10.25
CA ASP A 8 29.11 -3.95 -11.53
C ASP A 8 30.37 -4.82 -11.73
N ASN A 9 31.01 -5.33 -10.67
CA ASN A 9 32.15 -6.25 -10.82
C ASN A 9 31.71 -7.69 -11.15
N HIS A 10 30.45 -8.04 -10.93
CA HIS A 10 29.90 -9.37 -11.20
C HIS A 10 29.31 -9.48 -12.60
N TYR A 11 28.84 -8.35 -13.15
CA TYR A 11 28.28 -8.24 -14.49
C TYR A 11 29.22 -7.33 -15.29
N ASN A 12 29.91 -7.88 -16.28
CA ASN A 12 31.09 -7.30 -16.95
C ASN A 12 30.99 -5.80 -17.33
N THR A 13 29.79 -5.27 -17.54
CA THR A 13 29.54 -3.85 -17.81
C THR A 13 28.41 -3.28 -16.94
N ARG A 14 28.38 -1.95 -16.83
CA ARG A 14 27.32 -1.21 -16.13
C ARG A 14 25.97 -1.42 -16.81
N GLU A 15 25.95 -1.47 -18.14
CA GLU A 15 24.76 -1.74 -18.94
C GLU A 15 24.20 -3.13 -18.63
N ASP A 16 25.05 -4.16 -18.59
CA ASP A 16 24.64 -5.53 -18.25
C ASP A 16 24.10 -5.63 -16.82
N THR A 17 24.71 -4.89 -15.89
CA THR A 17 24.25 -4.82 -14.49
C THR A 17 22.85 -4.20 -14.39
N LEU A 18 22.61 -3.12 -15.13
CA LEU A 18 21.32 -2.45 -15.19
C LEU A 18 20.25 -3.36 -15.80
N GLN A 19 20.59 -4.06 -16.89
CA GLN A 19 19.69 -5.00 -17.55
C GLN A 19 19.27 -6.13 -16.60
N ALA A 20 20.23 -6.75 -15.92
CA ALA A 20 19.94 -7.81 -14.93
C ALA A 20 19.07 -7.31 -13.76
N ALA A 21 19.26 -6.06 -13.33
CA ALA A 21 18.43 -5.46 -12.29
C ALA A 21 16.98 -5.20 -12.76
N VAL A 22 16.81 -4.76 -14.01
CA VAL A 22 15.49 -4.54 -14.63
C VAL A 22 14.76 -5.86 -14.83
N GLU A 23 15.43 -6.89 -15.32
CA GLU A 23 14.85 -8.23 -15.53
C GLU A 23 14.37 -8.83 -14.20
N TYR A 24 15.23 -8.84 -13.18
CA TYR A 24 14.86 -9.32 -11.85
C TYR A 24 13.66 -8.57 -11.27
N ARG A 25 13.61 -7.24 -11.45
CA ARG A 25 12.47 -6.43 -11.00
C ARG A 25 11.19 -6.85 -11.71
N ASN A 26 11.22 -7.00 -13.03
CA ASN A 26 10.05 -7.34 -13.84
C ASN A 26 9.55 -8.75 -13.51
N GLU A 27 10.45 -9.74 -13.37
CA GLU A 27 10.11 -11.11 -12.96
C GLU A 27 9.45 -11.12 -11.57
N LEU A 28 10.03 -10.38 -10.64
CA LEU A 28 9.49 -10.24 -9.29
C LEU A 28 8.09 -9.60 -9.31
N GLU A 29 7.84 -8.58 -10.12
CA GLU A 29 6.51 -7.98 -10.25
C GLU A 29 5.46 -8.97 -10.79
N VAL A 30 5.84 -9.81 -11.76
CA VAL A 30 4.99 -10.87 -12.30
C VAL A 30 4.69 -11.95 -11.24
N GLU A 31 5.70 -12.44 -10.53
CA GLU A 31 5.52 -13.43 -9.46
C GLU A 31 4.55 -12.91 -8.38
N LEU A 32 4.65 -11.61 -8.07
CA LEU A 32 3.80 -10.97 -7.08
C LEU A 32 2.40 -10.63 -7.59
N GLY A 33 2.11 -10.91 -8.86
CA GLY A 33 0.82 -10.61 -9.51
C GLY A 33 0.52 -9.11 -9.57
N LYS A 34 1.55 -8.28 -9.73
CA LYS A 34 1.44 -6.83 -9.67
C LYS A 34 1.77 -6.18 -11.01
N PRO A 35 1.05 -5.11 -11.37
CA PRO A 35 1.38 -4.30 -12.54
C PRO A 35 2.67 -3.51 -12.28
N ARG A 36 3.41 -3.21 -13.35
CA ARG A 36 4.64 -2.41 -13.31
C ARG A 36 4.34 -1.01 -12.77
N SER A 37 5.07 -0.59 -11.75
CA SER A 37 5.00 0.77 -11.23
C SER A 37 6.37 1.32 -10.85
N GLU A 38 6.68 2.56 -11.22
CA GLU A 38 7.88 3.27 -10.74
C GLU A 38 7.87 3.52 -9.22
N ARG A 39 6.77 3.16 -8.54
CA ARG A 39 6.60 3.38 -7.10
C ARG A 39 7.07 2.16 -6.32
N PRO A 40 7.75 2.34 -5.17
CA PRO A 40 8.22 1.24 -4.36
C PRO A 40 7.03 0.39 -3.89
N VAL A 41 7.08 -0.89 -4.25
CA VAL A 41 6.06 -1.88 -3.90
C VAL A 41 6.37 -2.44 -2.51
N ILE A 42 5.62 -1.97 -1.52
CA ILE A 42 5.64 -2.57 -0.17
C ILE A 42 4.58 -3.67 -0.16
N LEU A 43 4.98 -4.92 0.08
CA LEU A 43 4.09 -6.07 0.09
C LEU A 43 3.57 -6.44 1.46
N GLN A 44 4.43 -6.27 2.46
CA GLN A 44 4.11 -6.37 3.87
C GLN A 44 5.02 -5.40 4.62
N HIS A 45 4.48 -4.78 5.65
CA HIS A 45 5.23 -3.93 6.56
C HIS A 45 5.00 -4.48 7.96
N ALA A 46 6.06 -4.63 8.78
CA ALA A 46 5.96 -5.25 10.11
C ALA A 46 4.98 -4.51 11.05
N ARG A 47 4.70 -3.24 10.77
CA ARG A 47 3.70 -2.43 11.49
C ARG A 47 2.27 -2.51 10.91
N ASN A 48 2.05 -3.31 9.87
CA ASN A 48 0.72 -3.51 9.30
C ASN A 48 -0.02 -4.57 10.12
N ASN A 49 -1.05 -4.13 10.83
CA ASN A 49 -1.87 -4.97 11.70
C ASN A 49 -3.02 -5.70 10.99
N THR A 50 -3.20 -5.50 9.68
CA THR A 50 -4.31 -6.11 8.91
C THR A 50 -3.86 -7.18 7.91
N GLY A 51 -2.55 -7.29 7.65
CA GLY A 51 -2.01 -8.17 6.62
C GLY A 51 -2.15 -7.66 5.18
N VAL A 52 -2.88 -6.56 4.94
CA VAL A 52 -3.07 -5.97 3.59
C VAL A 52 -2.39 -4.61 3.51
N VAL A 53 -1.36 -4.46 2.67
CA VAL A 53 -0.61 -3.20 2.62
C VAL A 53 -1.48 -2.03 2.21
N GLY A 54 -1.31 -0.93 2.95
CA GLY A 54 -2.08 0.29 2.75
C GLY A 54 -3.45 0.25 3.38
N VAL A 55 -3.82 -0.83 4.07
CA VAL A 55 -5.01 -0.91 4.93
C VAL A 55 -4.55 -1.03 6.38
N ASN A 56 -4.90 -0.07 7.23
CA ASN A 56 -4.50 -0.03 8.63
C ASN A 56 -5.75 -0.01 9.51
N ARG A 57 -5.80 -0.83 10.56
CA ARG A 57 -6.80 -0.69 11.62
C ARG A 57 -6.32 0.37 12.60
N ILE A 58 -7.07 1.46 12.78
CA ILE A 58 -6.70 2.56 13.65
C ILE A 58 -7.83 2.96 14.59
N TRP A 59 -7.44 3.57 15.71
CA TRP A 59 -8.35 4.18 16.68
C TRP A 59 -8.38 5.68 16.45
N ARG A 60 -9.58 6.26 16.34
CA ARG A 60 -9.76 7.70 16.17
C ARG A 60 -10.55 8.29 17.32
N LYS A 61 -10.01 9.39 17.87
CA LYS A 61 -10.70 10.19 18.88
C LYS A 61 -11.93 10.85 18.28
N SER A 62 -13.09 10.62 18.90
CA SER A 62 -14.34 11.31 18.58
C SER A 62 -14.23 12.79 18.93
N LYS A 63 -14.89 13.63 18.13
CA LYS A 63 -15.08 15.05 18.45
C LYS A 63 -16.08 15.24 19.58
N THR A 64 -16.98 14.27 19.76
CA THR A 64 -18.00 14.29 20.80
C THR A 64 -17.42 13.69 22.08
N ILE A 65 -17.61 14.40 23.18
CA ILE A 65 -17.26 13.93 24.52
C ILE A 65 -18.37 13.01 25.00
N SER A 66 -18.02 11.90 25.65
CA SER A 66 -19.01 11.04 26.29
C SER A 66 -19.73 11.77 27.43
N PRO A 67 -20.90 11.29 27.89
CA PRO A 67 -21.60 11.87 29.03
C PRO A 67 -20.76 11.94 30.32
N SER A 68 -19.72 11.12 30.45
CA SER A 68 -18.79 11.09 31.59
C SER A 68 -17.62 12.08 31.47
N GLY A 69 -17.56 12.91 30.42
CA GLY A 69 -16.46 13.85 30.19
C GLY A 69 -15.21 13.24 29.55
N ALA A 70 -15.18 11.92 29.36
CA ALA A 70 -14.08 11.24 28.69
C ALA A 70 -14.22 11.29 27.15
N PRO A 71 -13.11 11.43 26.40
CA PRO A 71 -13.15 11.30 24.96
C PRO A 71 -13.47 9.87 24.53
N TYR A 72 -14.47 9.71 23.65
CA TYR A 72 -14.78 8.42 23.05
C TYR A 72 -13.82 8.13 21.89
N TYR A 73 -13.38 6.89 21.74
CA TYR A 73 -12.57 6.42 20.62
C TYR A 73 -13.35 5.39 19.84
N TYR A 74 -13.27 5.44 18.52
CA TYR A 74 -13.89 4.47 17.64
C TYR A 74 -12.88 3.87 16.68
N GLU A 75 -13.17 2.65 16.27
CA GLU A 75 -12.31 1.89 15.38
C GLU A 75 -12.70 2.10 13.91
N LEU A 76 -11.67 2.13 13.06
CA LEU A 76 -11.86 2.25 11.63
C LEU A 76 -10.71 1.58 10.87
N TYR A 77 -10.99 1.20 9.62
CA TYR A 77 -9.97 0.86 8.65
C TYR A 77 -9.62 2.08 7.81
N GLU A 78 -8.36 2.49 7.85
CA GLU A 78 -7.80 3.54 7.00
C GLU A 78 -7.10 2.91 5.80
N VAL A 79 -7.55 3.29 4.60
CA VAL A 79 -6.90 2.98 3.34
C VAL A 79 -6.08 4.18 2.91
N VAL A 80 -4.79 3.96 2.68
CA VAL A 80 -3.85 4.98 2.21
C VAL A 80 -3.39 4.59 0.81
N TRP A 81 -3.26 5.53 -0.12
CA TRP A 81 -2.67 5.31 -1.44
C TRP A 81 -2.05 6.60 -1.96
N ASN A 82 -1.19 6.49 -2.96
CA ASN A 82 -0.60 7.66 -3.59
C ASN A 82 -1.29 7.85 -4.95
N PRO A 83 -2.06 8.90 -5.22
CA PRO A 83 -2.58 9.12 -6.57
C PRO A 83 -1.47 9.54 -7.55
N GLN A 84 -0.52 10.35 -7.09
CA GLN A 84 0.62 10.86 -7.87
C GLN A 84 1.90 10.72 -7.05
N PRO A 85 3.09 10.71 -7.68
CA PRO A 85 4.35 10.78 -6.94
C PRO A 85 4.34 11.94 -5.93
N GLY A 86 4.74 11.68 -4.68
CA GLY A 86 4.76 12.68 -3.61
C GLY A 86 3.40 13.08 -3.02
N LYS A 87 2.28 12.61 -3.57
CA LYS A 87 0.94 12.92 -3.06
C LYS A 87 0.35 11.71 -2.33
N LEU A 88 -0.01 11.91 -1.05
CA LEU A 88 -0.65 10.90 -0.20
C LEU A 88 -2.16 11.17 -0.11
N SER A 89 -2.97 10.15 -0.36
CA SER A 89 -4.43 10.17 -0.17
C SER A 89 -4.86 9.11 0.83
N LYS A 90 -5.97 9.37 1.52
CA LYS A 90 -6.55 8.45 2.49
C LYS A 90 -8.07 8.43 2.46
N LYS A 91 -8.64 7.28 2.81
CA LYS A 91 -10.08 7.03 2.96
C LYS A 91 -10.30 6.12 4.16
N VAL A 92 -11.40 6.32 4.88
CA VAL A 92 -11.69 5.58 6.12
C VAL A 92 -13.02 4.86 6.03
N PHE A 93 -13.07 3.68 6.64
CA PHE A 93 -14.27 2.84 6.76
C PHE A 93 -14.50 2.56 8.25
N SER A 94 -15.61 3.05 8.80
CA SER A 94 -15.92 2.95 10.23
C SER A 94 -16.43 1.56 10.56
N ILE A 95 -15.79 0.92 11.56
CA ILE A 95 -16.20 -0.40 12.05
C ILE A 95 -17.56 -0.29 12.75
N ASP A 96 -17.76 0.73 13.60
CA ASP A 96 -19.04 0.97 14.29
C ASP A 96 -20.24 1.07 13.33
N LYS A 97 -20.04 1.57 12.09
CA LYS A 97 -21.12 1.76 11.12
C LYS A 97 -21.39 0.55 10.23
N LEU A 98 -20.36 -0.22 9.88
CA LEU A 98 -20.45 -1.28 8.88
C LEU A 98 -20.33 -2.68 9.49
N GLY A 99 -19.83 -2.80 10.71
CA GLY A 99 -19.30 -4.03 11.26
C GLY A 99 -17.86 -4.27 10.78
N GLU A 100 -17.10 -5.06 11.55
CA GLU A 100 -15.67 -5.28 11.31
C GLU A 100 -15.39 -5.94 9.96
N GLU A 101 -16.07 -7.06 9.67
CA GLU A 101 -15.86 -7.84 8.45
C GLU A 101 -16.17 -7.02 7.19
N GLU A 102 -17.32 -6.33 7.18
CA GLU A 102 -17.75 -5.53 6.04
C GLU A 102 -16.88 -4.28 5.86
N ALA A 103 -16.50 -3.60 6.95
CA ALA A 103 -15.57 -2.48 6.88
C ALA A 103 -14.22 -2.91 6.30
N PHE A 104 -13.71 -4.08 6.72
CA PHE A 104 -12.46 -4.63 6.20
C PHE A 104 -12.57 -4.99 4.72
N ARG A 105 -13.65 -5.70 4.34
CA ARG A 105 -13.92 -6.08 2.96
C ARG A 105 -13.97 -4.87 2.03
N GLN A 106 -14.68 -3.81 2.42
CA GLN A 106 -14.75 -2.57 1.64
C GLN A 106 -13.41 -1.85 1.57
N ALA A 107 -12.65 -1.82 2.67
CA ALA A 107 -11.32 -1.21 2.69
C ALA A 107 -10.34 -1.92 1.74
N VAL A 108 -10.33 -3.26 1.73
CA VAL A 108 -9.50 -4.07 0.83
C VAL A 108 -9.93 -3.89 -0.63
N ALA A 109 -11.23 -3.93 -0.91
CA ALA A 109 -11.76 -3.72 -2.26
C ALA A 109 -11.38 -2.34 -2.81
N PHE A 110 -11.55 -1.30 -1.99
CA PHE A 110 -11.19 0.07 -2.36
C PHE A 110 -9.68 0.23 -2.57
N ARG A 111 -8.84 -0.42 -1.75
CA ARG A 111 -7.38 -0.42 -1.95
C ARG A 111 -7.01 -1.00 -3.32
N LYS A 112 -7.55 -2.16 -3.68
CA LYS A 112 -7.32 -2.80 -4.99
C LYS A 112 -7.82 -1.95 -6.15
N GLU A 113 -8.93 -1.25 -5.98
CA GLU A 113 -9.45 -0.29 -6.97
C GLU A 113 -8.48 0.89 -7.18
N MET A 114 -7.98 1.50 -6.11
CA MET A 114 -7.03 2.61 -6.21
C MET A 114 -5.69 2.17 -6.79
N GLU A 115 -5.24 0.96 -6.46
CA GLU A 115 -4.07 0.36 -7.12
C GLU A 115 -4.32 0.26 -8.62
N ARG A 116 -5.44 -0.37 -9.05
CA ARG A 116 -5.93 -0.42 -10.44
C ARG A 116 -5.93 0.91 -11.17
N LYS A 117 -6.42 1.94 -10.51
CA LYS A 117 -6.54 3.24 -11.13
C LYS A 117 -5.20 3.96 -11.29
N TYR A 118 -4.38 3.98 -10.25
CA TYR A 118 -3.23 4.90 -10.19
C TYR A 118 -1.88 4.26 -10.50
N TYR A 119 -1.77 2.94 -10.44
CA TYR A 119 -0.49 2.24 -10.61
C TYR A 119 -0.38 1.50 -11.95
N HIS A 120 -1.39 1.61 -12.82
CA HIS A 120 -1.51 0.85 -14.07
C HIS A 120 -1.38 1.77 -15.30
N GLU A 121 -1.53 3.10 -15.12
CA GLU A 121 -1.64 4.07 -16.23
C GLU A 121 -0.36 4.91 -16.48
N HIS A 122 0.75 4.70 -15.76
CA HIS A 122 1.95 5.56 -15.88
C HIS A 122 3.17 4.79 -16.39
N SER A 123 2.96 3.84 -17.31
CA SER A 123 4.03 3.01 -17.87
C SER A 123 4.49 3.44 -19.27
N ASP A 124 4.06 4.59 -19.79
CA ASP A 124 4.50 5.10 -21.09
C ASP A 124 4.73 6.61 -21.01
N GLU A 125 5.96 7.02 -20.72
CA GLU A 125 6.57 8.29 -21.18
C GLU A 125 8.09 8.19 -21.13
#